data_AF-A0A8S0FVX6-F1
#
_entry.id   AF-A0A8S0FVX6-F1
#
_cell.length_a   1.000
_cell.length_b   1.000
_cell.length_c   1.000
_cell.angle_alpha   90.00
_cell.angle_beta   90.00
_cell.angle_gamma   90.00
#
_symmetry.space_group_name_H-M   'P 1'
#
loop_
_entity.id
_entity.type
_entity.pdbx_description
1 polymer ?
#
loop_
_entity_poly.entity_id
_entity_poly.type
_entity_poly.pdbx_seq_one_letter_code
_entity_poly.pdbx_strand_id
1 'polypeptide(L)'
;MTVDRFGDDEAFEENVRLEMERNHERYVFLKWGKQAFSRFSVVPPGTGICHQVNLEYLGKAVWSELQDGEWIAYPDTLVGTDSHTTMINGLGVLGWGVGGIEAEAAMLGQPVSMLIPDVVGFKLTGKLREGITATDLVLTVTQMLRKHGVVGKFVEFYGDGELDSLPLADRATIANMSPEYGATCGFFPIDAVTLDYMRLSGRSEDQVELVEKYAKAQGMWRNPGDEPIFTSVLELDMNDVEASLAGPKRPQDRVALPDVPKAFAASSELEVNATHKDRLPVDYVMNGHQYQLPDGAVVIAAITSCTNTSNPSVLMAAGLLAKKAACNSGPQAATMGQSVAGTGFESRF
;
A
#
# COMPACT_ATOMS: atom_id res chain seq x y z
N MET A 1 5.56 -16.19 -2.85
CA MET A 1 6.95 -16.39 -2.37
C MET A 1 6.96 -16.27 -0.86
N THR A 2 7.59 -17.23 -0.20
CA THR A 2 7.85 -17.22 1.24
C THR A 2 9.32 -16.84 1.49
N VAL A 3 9.63 -16.28 2.66
CA VAL A 3 11.01 -15.96 3.04
C VAL A 3 11.61 -17.19 3.75
N ASP A 4 12.18 -18.11 2.97
CA ASP A 4 12.87 -19.31 3.51
C ASP A 4 14.34 -19.01 3.86
N ARG A 5 15.00 -18.18 3.05
CA ARG A 5 16.39 -17.71 3.24
C ARG A 5 16.42 -16.17 3.28
N PHE A 6 17.33 -15.61 4.08
CA PHE A 6 17.49 -14.16 4.26
C PHE A 6 18.92 -13.82 4.67
N GLY A 7 19.30 -12.53 4.54
CA GLY A 7 20.56 -12.01 5.08
C GLY A 7 21.83 -12.31 4.28
N ASP A 8 21.72 -12.91 3.08
CA ASP A 8 22.83 -13.15 2.16
C ASP A 8 22.44 -12.86 0.70
N ASP A 9 23.43 -12.79 -0.18
CA ASP A 9 23.26 -12.42 -1.59
C ASP A 9 22.51 -13.48 -2.42
N GLU A 10 22.50 -14.73 -1.96
CA GLU A 10 21.86 -15.87 -2.63
C GLU A 10 20.39 -16.05 -2.20
N ALA A 11 19.96 -15.39 -1.12
CA ALA A 11 18.65 -15.54 -0.52
C ALA A 11 17.51 -15.33 -1.53
N PHE A 12 17.64 -14.35 -2.42
CA PHE A 12 16.61 -14.05 -3.41
C PHE A 12 16.44 -15.19 -4.42
N GLU A 13 17.54 -15.64 -5.03
CA GLU A 13 17.49 -16.69 -6.05
C GLU A 13 16.96 -18.00 -5.46
N GLU A 14 17.37 -18.33 -4.24
CA GLU A 14 16.94 -19.55 -3.56
C GLU A 14 15.45 -19.51 -3.18
N ASN A 15 14.94 -18.38 -2.67
CA ASN A 15 13.52 -18.21 -2.38
C ASN A 15 12.66 -18.32 -3.65
N VAL A 16 13.11 -17.75 -4.77
CA VAL A 16 12.41 -17.87 -6.06
C VAL A 16 12.44 -19.31 -6.56
N ARG A 17 13.57 -20.02 -6.41
CA ARG A 17 13.70 -21.43 -6.78
C ARG A 17 12.72 -22.31 -5.99
N LEU A 18 12.67 -22.14 -4.67
CA LEU A 18 11.74 -22.88 -3.78
C LEU A 18 10.28 -22.56 -4.10
N GLU A 19 9.95 -21.31 -4.41
CA GLU A 19 8.59 -20.92 -4.82
C GLU A 19 8.15 -21.63 -6.09
N MET A 20 9.03 -21.73 -7.10
CA MET A 20 8.76 -22.43 -8.35
C MET A 20 8.61 -23.93 -8.16
N GLU A 21 9.43 -24.53 -7.29
CA GLU A 21 9.35 -25.94 -6.95
C GLU A 21 8.03 -26.27 -6.25
N ARG A 22 7.64 -25.48 -5.24
CA ARG A 22 6.41 -25.68 -4.45
C ARG A 22 5.13 -25.42 -5.23
N ASN A 23 5.15 -24.50 -6.19
CA ASN A 23 3.94 -24.04 -6.89
C ASN A 23 3.92 -24.39 -8.39
N HIS A 24 4.76 -25.33 -8.83
CA HIS A 24 4.89 -25.69 -10.25
C HIS A 24 3.56 -25.94 -10.94
N GLU A 25 2.71 -26.80 -10.36
CA GLU A 25 1.40 -27.15 -10.93
C GLU A 25 0.48 -25.93 -11.05
N ARG A 26 0.48 -25.05 -10.05
CA ARG A 26 -0.33 -23.81 -10.05
C ARG A 26 0.11 -22.86 -11.17
N TYR A 27 1.41 -22.71 -11.40
CA TYR A 27 1.93 -21.89 -12.49
C TYR A 27 1.65 -22.48 -13.86
N VAL A 28 1.74 -23.81 -14.02
CA VAL A 28 1.34 -24.49 -15.26
C VAL A 28 -0.15 -24.28 -15.53
N PHE A 29 -1.00 -24.37 -14.51
CA PHE A 29 -2.44 -24.11 -14.63
C PHE A 29 -2.74 -22.67 -15.05
N LEU A 30 -2.12 -21.66 -14.42
CA LEU A 30 -2.28 -20.25 -14.82
C LEU A 30 -1.77 -19.98 -16.24
N LYS A 31 -0.67 -20.63 -16.63
CA LYS A 31 -0.12 -20.54 -17.99
C LYS A 31 -1.06 -21.17 -19.03
N TRP A 32 -1.70 -22.29 -18.70
CA TRP A 32 -2.77 -22.87 -19.50
C TRP A 32 -3.95 -21.90 -19.62
N GLY A 33 -4.37 -21.25 -18.53
CA GLY A 33 -5.44 -20.25 -18.52
C GLY A 33 -5.19 -19.11 -19.51
N LYS A 34 -3.94 -18.64 -19.62
CA LYS A 34 -3.50 -17.64 -20.63
C LYS A 34 -3.68 -18.09 -22.07
N GLN A 35 -3.68 -19.39 -22.34
CA GLN A 35 -3.93 -19.94 -23.67
C GLN A 35 -5.42 -20.23 -23.89
N ALA A 36 -6.14 -20.58 -22.83
CA ALA A 36 -7.53 -21.00 -22.89
C ALA A 36 -8.53 -19.84 -22.95
N PHE A 37 -8.23 -18.70 -22.35
CA PHE A 37 -9.15 -17.57 -22.24
C PHE A 37 -8.66 -16.34 -23.01
N SER A 38 -9.59 -15.65 -23.69
CA SER A 38 -9.33 -14.36 -24.31
C SER A 38 -9.17 -13.28 -23.23
N ARG A 39 -8.37 -12.24 -23.53
CA ARG A 39 -8.09 -11.11 -22.63
C ARG A 39 -7.56 -11.50 -21.25
N PHE A 40 -7.01 -12.72 -21.10
CA PHE A 40 -6.34 -13.15 -19.87
C PHE A 40 -4.83 -12.98 -20.01
N SER A 41 -4.23 -12.20 -19.10
CA SER A 41 -2.79 -12.00 -19.03
C SER A 41 -2.26 -12.39 -17.65
N VAL A 42 -1.09 -13.02 -17.64
CA VAL A 42 -0.39 -13.38 -16.41
C VAL A 42 0.93 -12.63 -16.37
N VAL A 43 1.17 -11.93 -15.27
CA VAL A 43 2.48 -11.36 -14.93
C VAL A 43 3.30 -12.48 -14.29
N PRO A 44 4.51 -12.79 -14.80
CA PRO A 44 5.31 -13.90 -14.29
C PRO A 44 5.81 -13.63 -12.86
N PRO A 45 6.09 -14.69 -12.08
CA PRO A 45 6.66 -14.56 -10.74
C PRO A 45 8.01 -13.82 -10.78
N GLY A 46 8.30 -13.05 -9.73
CA GLY A 46 9.52 -12.24 -9.62
C GLY A 46 9.45 -10.85 -10.27
N THR A 47 8.31 -10.47 -10.87
CA THR A 47 8.16 -9.15 -11.53
C THR A 47 7.77 -8.03 -10.56
N GLY A 48 7.10 -8.36 -9.45
CA GLY A 48 6.63 -7.37 -8.47
C GLY A 48 5.35 -7.80 -7.75
N ILE A 49 4.86 -6.95 -6.84
CA ILE A 49 3.58 -7.14 -6.13
C ILE A 49 2.44 -6.69 -7.03
N CYS A 50 1.31 -7.40 -7.00
CA CYS A 50 0.14 -7.14 -7.85
C CYS A 50 -0.23 -5.65 -7.96
N HIS A 51 -0.41 -4.96 -6.84
CA HIS A 51 -0.85 -3.55 -6.83
C HIS A 51 0.22 -2.57 -7.29
N GLN A 52 1.49 -2.88 -7.04
CA GLN A 52 2.61 -2.07 -7.55
C GLN A 52 2.69 -2.20 -9.08
N VAL A 53 2.61 -3.42 -9.61
CA VAL A 53 2.56 -3.66 -11.06
C VAL A 53 1.32 -3.02 -11.67
N ASN A 54 0.19 -3.01 -10.95
CA ASN A 54 -1.01 -2.31 -11.40
C ASN A 54 -0.76 -0.80 -11.53
N LEU A 55 -0.22 -0.19 -10.48
CA LEU A 55 0.07 1.25 -10.44
C LEU A 55 1.13 1.68 -11.46
N GLU A 56 2.19 0.90 -11.64
CA GLU A 56 3.35 1.24 -12.48
C GLU A 56 3.20 0.81 -13.95
N TYR A 57 2.32 -0.14 -14.27
CA TYR A 57 2.25 -0.69 -15.62
C TYR A 57 0.83 -0.85 -16.18
N LEU A 58 -0.06 -1.52 -15.46
CA LEU A 58 -1.37 -1.92 -16.00
C LEU A 58 -2.38 -0.77 -16.05
N GLY A 59 -2.46 0.02 -14.97
CA GLY A 59 -3.40 1.14 -14.85
C GLY A 59 -3.15 2.22 -15.90
N LYS A 60 -4.25 2.69 -16.50
CA LYS A 60 -4.24 3.65 -17.62
C LYS A 60 -4.88 4.99 -17.26
N ALA A 61 -5.63 5.08 -16.17
CA ALA A 61 -6.51 6.20 -15.80
C ALA A 61 -7.67 6.43 -16.78
N VAL A 62 -7.41 6.43 -18.09
CA VAL A 62 -8.41 6.50 -19.16
C VAL A 62 -8.05 5.46 -20.22
N TRP A 63 -9.00 4.59 -20.56
CA TRP A 63 -8.87 3.67 -21.69
C TRP A 63 -9.36 4.32 -22.97
N SER A 64 -8.82 3.87 -24.10
CA SER A 64 -9.37 4.12 -25.43
C SER A 64 -9.49 2.80 -26.20
N GLU A 65 -10.61 2.61 -26.89
CA GLU A 65 -10.87 1.44 -27.72
C GLU A 65 -11.59 1.86 -29.01
N LEU A 66 -11.29 1.19 -30.11
CA LEU A 66 -12.01 1.37 -31.37
C LEU A 66 -13.27 0.50 -31.35
N GLN A 67 -14.44 1.12 -31.26
CA GLN A 67 -15.74 0.45 -31.28
C GLN A 67 -16.55 0.97 -32.47
N ASP A 68 -17.05 0.07 -33.31
CA ASP A 68 -17.84 0.39 -34.52
C ASP A 68 -17.20 1.43 -35.48
N GLY A 69 -15.86 1.49 -35.52
CA GLY A 69 -15.11 2.41 -36.37
C GLY A 69 -14.87 3.79 -35.75
N GLU A 70 -15.33 4.03 -34.52
CA GLU A 70 -15.09 5.25 -33.76
C GLU A 70 -14.24 4.97 -32.52
N TRP A 71 -13.35 5.90 -32.18
CA TRP A 71 -12.57 5.80 -30.94
C TRP A 71 -13.42 6.25 -29.77
N ILE A 72 -13.59 5.37 -28.79
CA ILE A 72 -14.29 5.65 -27.54
C ILE A 72 -13.27 5.70 -26.42
N ALA A 73 -13.31 6.76 -25.62
CA ALA A 73 -12.52 6.92 -24.41
C ALA A 73 -13.42 6.84 -23.17
N TYR A 74 -12.95 6.15 -22.14
CA TYR A 74 -13.70 5.95 -20.89
C TYR A 74 -12.75 5.80 -19.69
N PRO A 75 -13.20 6.09 -18.46
CA PRO A 75 -12.34 6.00 -17.28
C PRO A 75 -11.91 4.57 -17.03
N ASP A 76 -10.68 4.41 -16.56
CA ASP A 76 -10.21 3.13 -16.03
C ASP A 76 -10.86 2.87 -14.67
N THR A 77 -11.46 1.69 -14.54
CA THR A 77 -12.11 1.20 -13.32
C THR A 77 -11.92 -0.30 -13.22
N LEU A 78 -11.73 -0.85 -12.03
CA LEU A 78 -11.58 -2.30 -11.87
C LEU A 78 -12.08 -2.83 -10.53
N VAL A 79 -12.38 -4.12 -10.51
CA VAL A 79 -12.45 -4.91 -9.28
C VAL A 79 -11.31 -5.92 -9.29
N GLY A 80 -10.76 -6.23 -8.12
CA GLY A 80 -9.69 -7.22 -7.98
C GLY A 80 -10.02 -8.24 -6.90
N THR A 81 -9.45 -9.44 -7.01
CA THR A 81 -9.63 -10.52 -6.04
C THR A 81 -8.70 -10.38 -4.82
N ASP A 82 -8.37 -9.14 -4.48
CA ASP A 82 -7.51 -8.75 -3.37
C ASP A 82 -8.04 -7.47 -2.74
N SER A 83 -8.04 -7.38 -1.41
CA SER A 83 -8.62 -6.25 -0.69
C SER A 83 -7.93 -4.92 -1.00
N HIS A 84 -6.62 -4.95 -1.24
CA HIS A 84 -5.79 -3.75 -1.44
C HIS A 84 -5.75 -3.29 -2.89
N THR A 85 -6.60 -3.84 -3.77
CA THR A 85 -6.85 -3.29 -5.12
C THR A 85 -7.17 -1.79 -5.07
N THR A 86 -7.68 -1.32 -3.92
CA THR A 86 -7.91 0.10 -3.65
C THR A 86 -6.66 0.99 -3.77
N MET A 87 -5.45 0.44 -3.77
CA MET A 87 -4.22 1.20 -3.99
C MET A 87 -4.22 1.97 -5.32
N ILE A 88 -4.88 1.44 -6.36
CA ILE A 88 -4.94 2.07 -7.69
C ILE A 88 -5.74 3.38 -7.68
N ASN A 89 -6.58 3.60 -6.67
CA ASN A 89 -7.36 4.83 -6.52
C ASN A 89 -6.47 6.07 -6.32
N GLY A 90 -5.20 5.90 -5.93
CA GLY A 90 -4.22 7.00 -5.91
C GLY A 90 -3.90 7.56 -7.30
N LEU A 91 -4.15 6.79 -8.38
CA LEU A 91 -4.00 7.18 -9.78
C LEU A 91 -5.30 7.75 -10.39
N GLY A 92 -6.36 7.93 -9.60
CA GLY A 92 -7.67 8.34 -10.09
C GLY A 92 -8.44 7.24 -10.82
N VAL A 93 -8.02 5.98 -10.66
CA VAL A 93 -8.71 4.79 -11.17
C VAL A 93 -9.62 4.25 -10.09
N LEU A 94 -10.93 4.24 -10.30
CA LEU A 94 -11.85 3.74 -9.29
C LEU A 94 -11.80 2.20 -9.23
N GLY A 95 -11.29 1.65 -8.14
CA GLY A 95 -11.28 0.21 -7.94
C GLY A 95 -11.17 -0.26 -6.49
N TRP A 96 -11.63 -1.49 -6.25
CA TRP A 96 -11.69 -2.10 -4.93
C TRP A 96 -11.65 -3.64 -4.98
N GLY A 97 -11.44 -4.24 -3.82
CA GLY A 97 -11.40 -5.69 -3.66
C GLY A 97 -12.79 -6.34 -3.61
N VAL A 98 -12.94 -7.48 -4.27
CA VAL A 98 -14.15 -8.32 -4.28
C VAL A 98 -13.78 -9.80 -4.12
N GLY A 99 -14.78 -10.65 -3.89
CA GLY A 99 -14.59 -12.10 -3.89
C GLY A 99 -14.33 -12.66 -5.29
N GLY A 100 -13.81 -13.88 -5.37
CA GLY A 100 -13.51 -14.54 -6.64
C GLY A 100 -14.75 -14.71 -7.53
N ILE A 101 -15.91 -15.00 -6.93
CA ILE A 101 -17.17 -15.21 -7.65
C ILE A 101 -17.65 -13.90 -8.29
N GLU A 102 -17.56 -12.78 -7.56
CA GLU A 102 -17.92 -11.46 -8.08
C GLU A 102 -16.98 -11.04 -9.22
N ALA A 103 -15.68 -11.32 -9.09
CA ALA A 103 -14.71 -11.06 -10.16
C ALA A 103 -14.99 -11.92 -11.40
N GLU A 104 -15.30 -13.21 -11.24
CA GLU A 104 -15.69 -14.10 -12.34
C GLU A 104 -16.97 -13.61 -13.05
N ALA A 105 -17.98 -13.20 -12.28
CA ALA A 105 -19.20 -12.65 -12.84
C ALA A 105 -18.92 -11.37 -13.65
N ALA A 106 -18.08 -10.46 -13.14
CA ALA A 106 -17.66 -9.26 -13.85
C ALA A 106 -16.91 -9.59 -15.16
N MET A 107 -16.03 -10.59 -15.15
CA MET A 107 -15.33 -11.07 -16.35
C MET A 107 -16.29 -11.65 -17.41
N LEU A 108 -17.42 -12.20 -17.00
CA LEU A 108 -18.48 -12.70 -17.88
C LEU A 108 -19.45 -11.59 -18.37
N GLY A 109 -19.16 -10.32 -18.04
CA GLY A 109 -19.95 -9.16 -18.46
C GLY A 109 -21.10 -8.82 -17.52
N GLN A 110 -21.19 -9.45 -16.35
CA GLN A 110 -22.21 -9.10 -15.37
C GLN A 110 -21.81 -7.80 -14.64
N PRO A 111 -22.68 -6.77 -14.61
CA PRO A 111 -22.40 -5.56 -13.84
C PRO A 111 -22.29 -5.85 -12.34
N VAL A 112 -21.40 -5.11 -11.65
CA VAL A 112 -21.29 -5.17 -10.19
C VAL A 112 -22.53 -4.51 -9.57
N SER A 113 -23.24 -5.25 -8.72
CA SER A 113 -24.40 -4.72 -7.99
C SER A 113 -23.95 -4.13 -6.65
N MET A 114 -24.21 -2.85 -6.44
CA MET A 114 -23.93 -2.16 -5.18
C MET A 114 -24.99 -1.10 -4.89
N LEU A 115 -25.21 -0.81 -3.61
CA LEU A 115 -25.96 0.38 -3.20
C LEU A 115 -25.15 1.62 -3.57
N ILE A 116 -25.84 2.71 -3.91
CA ILE A 116 -25.18 4.01 -4.09
C ILE A 116 -24.53 4.37 -2.75
N PRO A 117 -23.18 4.47 -2.68
CA PRO A 117 -22.49 4.62 -1.41
C PRO A 117 -22.54 6.08 -0.96
N ASP A 118 -22.60 6.29 0.36
CA ASP A 118 -22.25 7.58 0.94
C ASP A 118 -20.77 7.89 0.61
N VAL A 119 -20.47 9.16 0.34
CA VAL A 119 -19.09 9.63 0.13
C VAL A 119 -18.67 10.51 1.30
N VAL A 120 -17.58 10.14 1.98
CA VAL A 120 -16.95 10.90 3.05
C VAL A 120 -15.80 11.72 2.44
N GLY A 121 -15.90 13.04 2.51
CA GLY A 121 -14.81 13.93 2.11
C GLY A 121 -13.75 13.96 3.20
N PHE A 122 -12.49 13.70 2.84
CA PHE A 122 -11.36 13.82 3.75
C PHE A 122 -10.46 14.97 3.29
N LYS A 123 -10.59 16.11 3.96
CA LYS A 123 -9.86 17.33 3.66
C LYS A 123 -8.45 17.25 4.24
N LEU A 124 -7.44 17.32 3.37
CA LEU A 124 -6.03 17.42 3.75
C LEU A 124 -5.58 18.87 3.61
N THR A 125 -5.04 19.44 4.70
CA THR A 125 -4.49 20.79 4.74
C THR A 125 -3.08 20.78 5.34
N GLY A 126 -2.37 21.90 5.26
CA GLY A 126 -1.02 22.01 5.84
C GLY A 126 0.05 21.28 5.05
N LYS A 127 1.14 20.90 5.72
CA LYS A 127 2.34 20.28 5.13
C LYS A 127 2.87 19.18 6.06
N LEU A 128 3.35 18.07 5.48
CA LEU A 128 4.09 17.09 6.29
C LEU A 128 5.41 17.72 6.77
N ARG A 129 5.67 17.60 8.07
CA ARG A 129 6.91 18.09 8.68
C ARG A 129 8.09 17.22 8.24
N GLU A 130 9.29 17.80 8.25
CA GLU A 130 10.52 17.04 7.98
C GLU A 130 10.64 15.84 8.94
N GLY A 131 11.01 14.69 8.39
CA GLY A 131 11.14 13.44 9.14
C GLY A 131 9.82 12.66 9.31
N ILE A 132 8.69 13.23 8.90
CA ILE A 132 7.40 12.51 8.82
C ILE A 132 7.28 11.82 7.46
N THR A 133 6.74 10.60 7.46
CA THR A 133 6.63 9.75 6.28
C THR A 133 5.19 9.58 5.82
N ALA A 134 4.99 9.08 4.60
CA ALA A 134 3.69 8.65 4.10
C ALA A 134 3.04 7.58 4.99
N THR A 135 3.85 6.73 5.62
CA THR A 135 3.39 5.71 6.58
C THR A 135 2.74 6.37 7.81
N ASP A 136 3.35 7.42 8.35
CA ASP A 136 2.79 8.15 9.52
C ASP A 136 1.46 8.84 9.18
N LEU A 137 1.38 9.41 7.98
CA LEU A 137 0.17 10.03 7.46
C LEU A 137 -0.95 9.00 7.34
N VAL A 138 -0.71 7.87 6.67
CA VAL A 138 -1.76 6.86 6.48
C VAL A 138 -2.22 6.22 7.79
N LEU A 139 -1.33 6.03 8.78
CA LEU A 139 -1.73 5.53 10.10
C LEU A 139 -2.65 6.53 10.83
N THR A 140 -2.36 7.83 10.71
CA THR A 140 -3.19 8.90 11.28
C THR A 140 -4.56 8.94 10.60
N VAL A 141 -4.58 8.91 9.27
CA VAL A 141 -5.82 8.84 8.46
C VAL A 141 -6.64 7.60 8.81
N THR A 142 -5.99 6.43 8.91
CA THR A 142 -6.64 5.15 9.26
C THR A 142 -7.31 5.22 10.62
N GLN A 143 -6.64 5.78 11.63
CA GLN A 143 -7.20 5.95 12.97
C GLN A 143 -8.44 6.87 12.95
N MET A 144 -8.36 8.00 12.24
CA MET A 144 -9.46 8.97 12.14
C MET A 144 -10.69 8.39 11.42
N LEU A 145 -10.48 7.76 10.26
CA LEU A 145 -11.54 7.15 9.46
C LEU A 145 -12.20 5.97 10.19
N ARG A 146 -11.42 5.16 10.93
CA ARG A 146 -11.99 4.11 11.77
C ARG A 146 -12.87 4.65 12.88
N LYS A 147 -12.44 5.74 13.53
CA LYS A 147 -13.22 6.38 14.59
C LYS A 147 -14.51 6.99 14.05
N HIS A 148 -14.49 7.52 12.83
CA HIS A 148 -15.66 8.09 12.16
C HIS A 148 -16.65 7.02 11.69
N GLY A 149 -16.17 5.86 11.25
CA GLY A 149 -17.00 4.73 10.83
C GLY A 149 -17.40 4.80 9.35
N VAL A 150 -16.45 4.46 8.47
CA VAL A 150 -16.63 4.51 7.01
C VAL A 150 -16.91 3.16 6.34
N VAL A 151 -17.42 2.18 7.11
CA VAL A 151 -17.71 0.84 6.58
C VAL A 151 -18.76 0.89 5.48
N GLY A 152 -18.41 0.39 4.30
CA GLY A 152 -19.28 0.38 3.11
C GLY A 152 -19.47 1.74 2.44
N LYS A 153 -18.67 2.75 2.83
CA LYS A 153 -18.69 4.10 2.26
C LYS A 153 -17.48 4.32 1.36
N PHE A 154 -17.57 5.33 0.50
CA PHE A 154 -16.43 5.84 -0.23
C PHE A 154 -15.75 6.93 0.60
N VAL A 155 -14.44 7.01 0.52
CA VAL A 155 -13.67 8.15 1.04
C VAL A 155 -13.04 8.84 -0.15
N GLU A 156 -13.23 10.15 -0.28
CA GLU A 156 -12.61 10.95 -1.32
C GLU A 156 -11.71 12.01 -0.67
N PHE A 157 -10.44 12.03 -1.07
CA PHE A 157 -9.45 12.96 -0.54
C PHE A 157 -9.45 14.25 -1.36
N TYR A 158 -9.57 15.37 -0.66
CA TYR A 158 -9.64 16.70 -1.28
C TYR A 158 -8.98 17.76 -0.38
N GLY A 159 -8.96 19.01 -0.83
CA GLY A 159 -8.33 20.12 -0.13
C GLY A 159 -7.21 20.77 -0.93
N ASP A 160 -6.88 22.00 -0.55
CA ASP A 160 -5.83 22.81 -1.15
C ASP A 160 -4.56 22.78 -0.30
N GLY A 161 -3.40 22.99 -0.93
CA GLY A 161 -2.10 22.96 -0.28
C GLY A 161 -1.31 21.75 -0.72
N GLU A 162 -1.07 20.79 0.17
CA GLU A 162 -0.15 19.69 -0.13
C GLU A 162 -0.74 18.63 -1.04
N LEU A 163 -2.05 18.55 -1.30
CA LEU A 163 -2.53 17.62 -2.33
C LEU A 163 -1.87 17.90 -3.69
N ASP A 164 -1.55 19.17 -3.98
CA ASP A 164 -0.85 19.57 -5.20
C ASP A 164 0.63 19.17 -5.23
N SER A 165 1.22 18.83 -4.07
CA SER A 165 2.63 18.41 -3.94
C SER A 165 2.82 17.02 -3.36
N LEU A 166 1.76 16.37 -2.88
CA LEU A 166 1.77 15.05 -2.27
C LEU A 166 2.05 14.04 -3.38
N PRO A 167 3.22 13.39 -3.40
CA PRO A 167 3.60 12.48 -4.46
C PRO A 167 2.56 11.38 -4.64
N LEU A 168 2.40 10.90 -5.87
CA LEU A 168 1.40 9.87 -6.16
C LEU A 168 1.63 8.57 -5.36
N ALA A 169 2.89 8.25 -5.05
CA ALA A 169 3.21 7.12 -4.18
C ALA A 169 2.59 7.26 -2.78
N ASP A 170 2.56 8.48 -2.21
CA ASP A 170 1.96 8.75 -0.91
C ASP A 170 0.42 8.63 -0.99
N ARG A 171 -0.18 9.12 -2.09
CA ARG A 171 -1.62 8.92 -2.36
C ARG A 171 -1.96 7.43 -2.45
N ALA A 172 -1.15 6.65 -3.15
CA ALA A 172 -1.30 5.21 -3.28
C ALA A 172 -1.14 4.50 -1.93
N THR A 173 -0.20 4.93 -1.07
CA THR A 173 -0.04 4.45 0.30
C THR A 173 -1.32 4.67 1.12
N ILE A 174 -1.95 5.86 1.01
CA ILE A 174 -3.20 6.16 1.71
C ILE A 174 -4.36 5.30 1.17
N ALA A 175 -4.53 5.27 -0.15
CA ALA A 175 -5.59 4.54 -0.82
C ALA A 175 -5.51 3.01 -0.59
N ASN A 176 -4.28 2.49 -0.51
CA ASN A 176 -3.99 1.08 -0.21
C ASN A 176 -4.66 0.65 1.10
N MET A 177 -4.58 1.47 2.16
CA MET A 177 -5.11 1.11 3.48
C MET A 177 -6.64 1.24 3.64
N SER A 178 -7.38 1.37 2.53
CA SER A 178 -8.85 1.43 2.55
C SER A 178 -9.51 0.28 3.33
N PRO A 179 -9.10 -0.99 3.15
CA PRO A 179 -9.64 -2.09 3.93
C PRO A 179 -9.38 -1.92 5.43
N GLU A 180 -8.21 -1.40 5.81
CA GLU A 180 -7.79 -1.18 7.20
C GLU A 180 -8.59 -0.08 7.90
N TYR A 181 -9.15 0.90 7.18
CA TYR A 181 -10.14 1.83 7.73
C TYR A 181 -11.61 1.52 7.40
N GLY A 182 -11.84 0.50 6.56
CA GLY A 182 -13.14 -0.11 6.29
C GLY A 182 -13.91 0.51 5.13
N ALA A 183 -13.35 1.49 4.45
CA ALA A 183 -13.99 2.05 3.27
C ALA A 183 -13.97 1.05 2.12
N THR A 184 -14.93 1.17 1.21
CA THR A 184 -14.87 0.43 -0.05
C THR A 184 -13.70 0.91 -0.90
N CYS A 185 -13.42 2.22 -0.89
CA CYS A 185 -12.27 2.82 -1.57
C CYS A 185 -11.82 4.13 -0.89
N GLY A 186 -10.60 4.53 -1.18
CA GLY A 186 -10.00 5.82 -0.83
C GLY A 186 -9.52 6.51 -2.10
N PHE A 187 -10.31 7.44 -2.62
CA PHE A 187 -10.17 7.99 -3.97
C PHE A 187 -9.41 9.31 -3.99
N PHE A 188 -8.45 9.42 -4.92
CA PHE A 188 -7.77 10.66 -5.26
C PHE A 188 -8.10 11.00 -6.71
N PRO A 189 -8.78 12.12 -7.00
CA PRO A 189 -9.09 12.53 -8.36
C PRO A 189 -7.85 12.75 -9.24
N ILE A 190 -8.06 12.76 -10.56
CA ILE A 190 -6.99 13.00 -11.53
C ILE A 190 -6.58 14.47 -11.50
N ASP A 191 -5.28 14.72 -11.37
CA ASP A 191 -4.67 16.06 -11.44
C ASP A 191 -3.28 16.03 -12.09
N ALA A 192 -2.55 17.14 -11.99
CA ALA A 192 -1.22 17.28 -12.58
C ALA A 192 -0.21 16.25 -12.03
N VAL A 193 -0.28 15.92 -10.74
CA VAL A 193 0.61 14.93 -10.10
C VAL A 193 0.36 13.54 -10.67
N THR A 194 -0.91 13.22 -11.00
CA THR A 194 -1.26 11.99 -11.71
C THR A 194 -0.54 11.90 -13.05
N LEU A 195 -0.54 12.97 -13.85
CA LEU A 195 0.14 13.00 -15.14
C LEU A 195 1.67 12.89 -14.98
N ASP A 196 2.24 13.58 -14.00
CA ASP A 196 3.69 13.54 -13.74
C ASP A 196 4.15 12.13 -13.34
N TYR A 197 3.37 11.43 -12.53
CA TYR A 197 3.65 10.04 -12.20
C TYR A 197 3.52 9.12 -13.42
N MET A 198 2.50 9.32 -14.27
CA MET A 198 2.36 8.54 -15.50
C MET A 198 3.58 8.70 -16.42
N ARG A 199 4.09 9.92 -16.57
CA ARG A 199 5.34 10.18 -17.31
C ARG A 199 6.55 9.50 -16.64
N LEU A 200 6.69 9.66 -15.32
CA LEU A 200 7.79 9.08 -14.54
C LEU A 200 7.86 7.55 -14.69
N SER A 201 6.71 6.89 -14.75
CA SER A 201 6.56 5.44 -14.90
C SER A 201 6.57 4.96 -16.35
N GLY A 202 6.88 5.84 -17.31
CA GLY A 202 7.11 5.48 -18.71
C GLY A 202 5.85 5.27 -19.54
N ARG A 203 4.69 5.84 -19.14
CA ARG A 203 3.53 5.91 -20.04
C ARG A 203 3.83 6.86 -21.21
N SER A 204 3.28 6.56 -22.39
CA SER A 204 3.48 7.39 -23.57
C SER A 204 2.82 8.76 -23.42
N GLU A 205 3.40 9.79 -24.04
CA GLU A 205 2.81 11.13 -24.03
C GLU A 205 1.40 11.14 -24.63
N ASP A 206 1.12 10.32 -25.66
CA ASP A 206 -0.24 10.17 -26.22
C ASP A 206 -1.26 9.70 -25.16
N GLN A 207 -0.86 8.78 -24.27
CA GLN A 207 -1.72 8.31 -23.18
C GLN A 207 -1.93 9.41 -22.14
N VAL A 208 -0.87 10.14 -21.80
CA VAL A 208 -0.93 11.23 -20.82
C VAL A 208 -1.81 12.37 -21.32
N GLU A 209 -1.68 12.74 -22.60
CA GLU A 209 -2.51 13.76 -23.25
C GLU A 209 -3.97 13.34 -23.34
N LEU A 210 -4.23 12.05 -23.64
CA LEU A 210 -5.58 11.49 -23.62
C LEU A 210 -6.21 11.64 -22.23
N VAL A 211 -5.49 11.23 -21.16
CA VAL A 211 -5.98 11.32 -19.78
C VAL A 211 -6.30 12.77 -19.42
N GLU A 212 -5.40 13.71 -19.71
CA GLU A 212 -5.61 15.13 -19.39
C GLU A 212 -6.83 15.70 -20.10
N LYS A 213 -6.92 15.53 -21.42
CA LYS A 213 -8.03 16.07 -22.22
C LYS A 213 -9.36 15.45 -21.83
N TYR A 214 -9.38 14.14 -21.64
CA TYR A 214 -10.58 13.42 -21.25
C TYR A 214 -11.07 13.85 -19.87
N ALA A 215 -10.19 13.84 -18.86
CA ALA A 215 -10.55 14.20 -17.49
C ALA A 215 -11.08 15.64 -17.40
N LYS A 216 -10.47 16.59 -18.13
CA LYS A 216 -10.95 17.98 -18.19
C LYS A 216 -12.30 18.09 -18.90
N ALA A 217 -12.48 17.38 -20.02
CA ALA A 217 -13.74 17.42 -20.78
C ALA A 217 -14.92 16.80 -20.01
N GLN A 218 -14.67 15.77 -19.19
CA GLN A 218 -15.70 15.09 -18.40
C GLN A 218 -15.92 15.68 -17.01
N GLY A 219 -15.19 16.73 -16.63
CA GLY A 219 -15.27 17.31 -15.28
C GLY A 219 -14.72 16.40 -14.18
N MET A 220 -13.84 15.47 -14.53
CA MET A 220 -13.15 14.55 -13.60
C MET A 220 -11.78 15.07 -13.16
N TRP A 221 -11.33 16.18 -13.75
CA TRP A 221 -10.09 16.85 -13.39
C TRP A 221 -10.27 17.66 -12.11
N ARG A 222 -9.44 17.39 -11.09
CA ARG A 222 -9.42 18.19 -9.87
C ARG A 222 -8.75 19.53 -10.12
N ASN A 223 -9.43 20.60 -9.71
CA ASN A 223 -8.92 21.96 -9.70
C ASN A 223 -8.65 22.42 -8.26
N PRO A 224 -7.66 23.29 -8.04
CA PRO A 224 -7.50 23.98 -6.77
C PRO A 224 -8.78 24.74 -6.40
N GLY A 225 -9.23 24.60 -5.17
CA GLY A 225 -10.47 25.20 -4.64
C GLY A 225 -11.72 24.35 -4.83
N ASP A 226 -11.63 23.18 -5.47
CA ASP A 226 -12.78 22.29 -5.61
C ASP A 226 -13.20 21.73 -4.24
N GLU A 227 -14.45 22.01 -3.85
CA GLU A 227 -15.10 21.45 -2.65
C GLU A 227 -16.37 20.68 -3.05
N PRO A 228 -16.26 19.39 -3.42
CA PRO A 228 -17.42 18.57 -3.73
C PRO A 228 -18.39 18.44 -2.55
N ILE A 229 -19.66 18.15 -2.84
CA ILE A 229 -20.68 17.97 -1.81
C ILE A 229 -20.60 16.53 -1.28
N PHE A 230 -20.04 16.38 -0.08
CA PHE A 230 -19.90 15.10 0.59
C PHE A 230 -21.04 14.82 1.58
N THR A 231 -21.24 13.54 1.91
CA THR A 231 -22.21 13.12 2.93
C THR A 231 -21.77 13.51 4.33
N SER A 232 -20.47 13.46 4.58
CA SER A 232 -19.83 13.95 5.80
C SER A 232 -18.39 14.35 5.48
N VAL A 233 -17.81 15.24 6.27
CA VAL A 233 -16.46 15.75 6.07
C VAL A 233 -15.61 15.49 7.32
N LEU A 234 -14.37 15.08 7.10
CA LEU A 234 -13.29 15.09 8.08
C LEU A 234 -12.17 15.97 7.57
N GLU A 235 -11.41 16.56 8.48
CA GLU A 235 -10.26 17.41 8.14
C GLU A 235 -9.04 17.01 8.97
N LEU A 236 -7.88 17.00 8.32
CA LEU A 236 -6.58 16.75 8.93
C LEU A 236 -5.59 17.84 8.46
N ASP A 237 -5.04 18.57 9.41
CA ASP A 237 -3.83 19.37 9.19
C ASP A 237 -2.62 18.42 9.26
N MET A 238 -1.91 18.29 8.14
CA MET A 238 -0.72 17.43 8.04
C MET A 238 0.44 17.88 8.93
N ASN A 239 0.43 19.11 9.43
CA ASN A 239 1.42 19.57 10.42
C ASN A 239 1.27 18.82 11.76
N ASP A 240 0.07 18.34 12.09
CA ASP A 240 -0.22 17.62 13.32
C ASP A 240 0.19 16.15 13.26
N VAL A 241 0.59 15.65 12.08
CA VAL A 241 1.10 14.30 11.91
C VAL A 241 2.47 14.20 12.59
N GLU A 242 2.63 13.15 13.40
CA GLU A 242 3.84 12.80 14.12
C GLU A 242 4.24 11.35 13.80
N ALA A 243 5.54 11.07 13.93
CA ALA A 243 6.08 9.74 13.72
C ALA A 243 5.35 8.71 14.60
N SER A 244 4.93 7.59 14.02
CA SER A 244 4.07 6.63 14.70
C SER A 244 4.28 5.19 14.23
N LEU A 245 3.78 4.27 15.05
CA LEU A 245 3.67 2.84 14.73
C LEU A 245 2.23 2.40 14.95
N ALA A 246 1.83 1.31 14.31
CA ALA A 246 0.55 0.66 14.57
C ALA A 246 0.77 -0.72 15.20
N GLY A 247 0.07 -1.00 16.30
CA GLY A 247 0.17 -2.29 16.96
C GLY A 247 -0.17 -2.26 18.46
N PRO A 248 0.06 -3.38 19.16
CA PRO A 248 0.74 -4.59 18.68
C PRO A 248 -0.15 -5.55 17.87
N LYS A 249 -1.48 -5.34 17.83
CA LYS A 249 -2.43 -6.34 17.29
C LYS A 249 -3.24 -5.89 16.09
N ARG A 250 -3.48 -4.59 15.91
CA ARG A 250 -4.38 -4.09 14.86
C ARG A 250 -3.78 -2.86 14.15
N PRO A 251 -3.99 -2.70 12.83
CA PRO A 251 -3.47 -1.56 12.05
C PRO A 251 -3.96 -0.19 12.51
N GLN A 252 -5.16 -0.11 13.10
CA GLN A 252 -5.74 1.13 13.61
C GLN A 252 -5.25 1.52 15.02
N ASP A 253 -4.49 0.64 15.70
CA ASP A 253 -3.92 0.92 17.02
C ASP A 253 -2.65 1.78 16.87
N ARG A 254 -2.82 3.01 16.37
CA ARG A 254 -1.74 3.99 16.20
C ARG A 254 -1.21 4.43 17.56
N VAL A 255 0.12 4.38 17.71
CA VAL A 255 0.88 4.85 18.85
C VAL A 255 1.96 5.81 18.36
N ALA A 256 2.04 7.00 18.94
CA ALA A 256 3.13 7.93 18.66
C ALA A 256 4.47 7.27 19.00
N LEU A 257 5.49 7.47 18.17
CA LEU A 257 6.80 6.82 18.34
C LEU A 257 7.40 7.03 19.75
N PRO A 258 7.32 8.23 20.37
CA PRO A 258 7.80 8.43 21.75
C PRO A 258 7.04 7.60 22.81
N ASP A 259 5.79 7.23 22.53
CA ASP A 259 4.90 6.52 23.47
C ASP A 259 4.97 5.00 23.33
N VAL A 260 5.68 4.48 22.31
CA VAL A 260 5.80 3.03 22.05
C VAL A 260 6.26 2.24 23.29
N PRO A 261 7.29 2.65 24.05
CA PRO A 261 7.70 1.91 25.25
C PRO A 261 6.58 1.81 26.29
N LYS A 262 5.82 2.89 26.47
CA LYS A 262 4.69 2.95 27.42
C LYS A 262 3.52 2.10 26.95
N ALA A 263 3.19 2.15 25.66
CA ALA A 263 2.13 1.33 25.08
C ALA A 263 2.47 -0.17 25.12
N PHE A 264 3.74 -0.52 24.87
CA PHE A 264 4.24 -1.89 24.99
C PHE A 264 4.11 -2.41 26.44
N ALA A 265 4.52 -1.62 27.43
CA ALA A 265 4.34 -1.97 28.85
C ALA A 265 2.86 -2.15 29.23
N ALA A 266 1.98 -1.23 28.81
CA ALA A 266 0.55 -1.30 29.12
C ALA A 266 -0.14 -2.51 28.46
N SER A 267 0.14 -2.79 27.19
CA SER A 267 -0.39 -3.98 26.50
C SER A 267 0.08 -5.27 27.15
N SER A 268 1.33 -5.28 27.60
CA SER A 268 1.92 -6.38 28.35
C SER A 268 1.20 -6.64 29.68
N GLU A 269 0.90 -5.59 30.46
CA GLU A 269 0.15 -5.70 31.72
C GLU A 269 -1.29 -6.21 31.51
N LEU A 270 -1.96 -5.74 30.46
CA LEU A 270 -3.32 -6.18 30.12
C LEU A 270 -3.41 -7.68 29.77
N GLU A 271 -2.35 -8.24 29.17
CA GLU A 271 -2.25 -9.68 28.90
C GLU A 271 -1.92 -10.50 30.16
N VAL A 272 -1.25 -9.92 31.14
CA VAL A 272 -0.78 -10.61 32.36
C VAL A 272 -1.92 -11.00 33.31
N ASN A 273 -3.10 -10.37 33.20
CA ASN A 273 -4.30 -10.85 33.89
C ASN A 273 -4.77 -12.26 33.43
N ALA A 274 -4.16 -12.84 32.39
CA ALA A 274 -4.44 -14.20 31.91
C ALA A 274 -3.40 -15.26 32.35
N THR A 275 -2.19 -14.91 32.81
CA THR A 275 -1.23 -15.86 33.44
C THR A 275 0.04 -15.13 33.90
N HIS A 276 0.39 -15.24 35.18
CA HIS A 276 1.70 -14.82 35.70
C HIS A 276 2.81 -15.69 35.08
N LYS A 277 3.58 -15.13 34.14
CA LYS A 277 4.92 -15.63 33.80
C LYS A 277 5.92 -14.49 34.06
N ASP A 278 6.94 -14.78 34.87
CA ASP A 278 8.08 -13.91 35.01
C ASP A 278 8.75 -13.73 33.64
N ARG A 279 8.72 -12.51 33.11
CA ARG A 279 9.26 -12.12 31.81
C ARG A 279 10.78 -11.94 31.88
N LEU A 280 11.46 -12.99 32.29
CA LEU A 280 12.92 -13.00 32.39
C LEU A 280 13.52 -13.18 30.99
N PRO A 281 14.61 -12.45 30.65
CA PRO A 281 15.33 -12.67 29.40
C PRO A 281 15.77 -14.13 29.27
N VAL A 282 15.65 -14.67 28.05
CA VAL A 282 16.07 -16.04 27.75
C VAL A 282 17.46 -16.03 27.13
N ASP A 283 18.40 -16.76 27.73
CA ASP A 283 19.74 -16.94 27.16
C ASP A 283 19.69 -17.86 25.93
N TYR A 284 20.41 -17.49 24.88
CA TYR A 284 20.56 -18.32 23.67
C TYR A 284 21.94 -18.18 23.04
N VAL A 285 22.31 -19.12 22.18
CA VAL A 285 23.59 -19.11 21.46
C VAL A 285 23.32 -19.01 19.96
N MET A 286 23.97 -18.05 19.30
CA MET A 286 23.88 -17.85 17.85
C MET A 286 25.28 -17.58 17.29
N ASN A 287 25.67 -18.29 16.24
CA ASN A 287 27.01 -18.19 15.62
C ASN A 287 28.17 -18.34 16.62
N GLY A 288 27.99 -19.15 17.67
CA GLY A 288 28.99 -19.36 18.72
C GLY A 288 29.07 -18.26 19.79
N HIS A 289 28.23 -17.22 19.70
CA HIS A 289 28.13 -16.15 20.68
C HIS A 289 26.88 -16.30 21.55
N GLN A 290 27.01 -16.03 22.85
CA GLN A 290 25.90 -16.07 23.79
C GLN A 290 25.20 -14.71 23.86
N TYR A 291 23.88 -14.71 23.78
CA TYR A 291 23.01 -13.54 23.78
C TYR A 291 21.85 -13.72 24.77
N GLN A 292 21.17 -12.63 25.09
CA GLN A 292 19.92 -12.65 25.85
C GLN A 292 18.79 -12.10 25.00
N LEU A 293 17.64 -12.76 25.03
CA LEU A 293 16.43 -12.32 24.36
C LEU A 293 15.45 -11.75 25.41
N PRO A 294 15.45 -10.42 25.64
CA PRO A 294 14.49 -9.78 26.52
C PRO A 294 13.11 -9.66 25.85
N ASP A 295 12.08 -9.46 26.66
CA ASP A 295 10.75 -9.04 26.18
C ASP A 295 10.85 -7.75 25.36
N GLY A 296 10.14 -7.72 24.22
CA GLY A 296 10.16 -6.59 23.30
C GLY A 296 11.36 -6.56 22.34
N ALA A 297 12.24 -7.57 22.39
CA ALA A 297 13.29 -7.72 21.38
C ALA A 297 12.70 -7.89 19.97
N VAL A 298 13.24 -7.14 19.01
CA VAL A 298 12.85 -7.23 17.60
C VAL A 298 13.56 -8.44 16.99
N VAL A 299 12.80 -9.52 16.78
CA VAL A 299 13.31 -10.76 16.14
C VAL A 299 13.08 -10.79 14.64
N ILE A 300 12.17 -9.96 14.12
CA ILE A 300 11.89 -9.79 12.69
C ILE A 300 11.84 -8.30 12.38
N ALA A 301 12.60 -7.88 11.36
CA ALA A 301 12.58 -6.54 10.81
C ALA A 301 12.46 -6.64 9.28
N ALA A 302 11.27 -6.39 8.74
CA ALA A 302 11.00 -6.54 7.32
C ALA A 302 10.54 -5.22 6.69
N ILE A 303 11.24 -4.78 5.64
CA ILE A 303 10.73 -3.77 4.70
C ILE A 303 10.00 -4.53 3.60
N THR A 304 8.68 -4.54 3.67
CA THR A 304 7.78 -5.33 2.81
C THR A 304 6.50 -4.55 2.49
N SER A 305 5.55 -5.21 1.83
CA SER A 305 4.25 -4.73 1.37
C SER A 305 4.31 -3.70 0.25
N CYS A 306 3.35 -3.81 -0.66
CA CYS A 306 3.13 -2.81 -1.71
C CYS A 306 2.85 -1.42 -1.16
N THR A 307 2.35 -1.30 0.07
CA THR A 307 2.07 -0.02 0.74
C THR A 307 3.31 0.87 0.86
N ASN A 308 4.48 0.29 1.15
CA ASN A 308 5.73 1.03 1.35
C ASN A 308 6.77 0.78 0.24
N THR A 309 6.78 -0.40 -0.40
CA THR A 309 7.79 -0.72 -1.42
C THR A 309 7.53 -0.06 -2.76
N SER A 310 6.30 0.41 -3.00
CA SER A 310 5.94 1.23 -4.16
C SER A 310 6.30 2.71 -3.98
N ASN A 311 6.81 3.09 -2.80
CA ASN A 311 7.11 4.47 -2.47
C ASN A 311 8.63 4.69 -2.42
N PRO A 312 9.23 5.30 -3.46
CA PRO A 312 10.67 5.52 -3.53
C PRO A 312 11.20 6.37 -2.38
N SER A 313 10.41 7.31 -1.86
CA SER A 313 10.85 8.23 -0.81
C SER A 313 11.23 7.49 0.47
N VAL A 314 10.38 6.57 0.93
CA VAL A 314 10.65 5.79 2.16
C VAL A 314 11.73 4.72 1.94
N LEU A 315 11.83 4.13 0.75
CA LEU A 315 12.92 3.20 0.41
C LEU A 315 14.28 3.89 0.37
N MET A 316 14.36 5.07 -0.26
CA MET A 316 15.57 5.88 -0.31
C MET A 316 15.95 6.37 1.09
N ALA A 317 14.99 6.80 1.90
CA ALA A 317 15.23 7.18 3.29
C ALA A 317 15.82 6.02 4.11
N ALA A 318 15.27 4.80 3.97
CA ALA A 318 15.80 3.61 4.62
C ALA A 318 17.25 3.32 4.19
N GLY A 319 17.56 3.39 2.89
CA GLY A 319 18.92 3.19 2.38
C GLY A 319 19.91 4.25 2.86
N LEU A 320 19.51 5.52 2.89
CA LEU A 320 20.33 6.62 3.41
C LEU A 320 20.57 6.48 4.92
N LEU A 321 19.55 6.05 5.67
CA LEU A 321 19.69 5.76 7.10
C LEU A 321 20.67 4.60 7.33
N ALA A 322 20.55 3.52 6.56
CA ALA A 322 21.47 2.38 6.62
C ALA A 322 22.91 2.80 6.31
N LYS A 323 23.12 3.60 5.26
CA LYS A 323 24.44 4.16 4.92
C LYS A 323 25.01 5.00 6.07
N LYS A 324 24.21 5.90 6.64
CA LYS A 324 24.64 6.75 7.76
C LYS A 324 24.98 5.92 8.99
N ALA A 325 24.16 4.90 9.30
CA ALA A 325 24.40 3.99 10.40
C ALA A 325 25.71 3.19 10.19
N ALA A 326 25.96 2.68 8.99
CA ALA A 326 27.19 1.95 8.67
C ALA A 326 28.45 2.84 8.69
N CYS A 327 28.34 4.13 8.34
CA CYS A 327 29.47 5.06 8.42
C CYS A 327 29.77 5.53 9.85
N ASN A 328 28.73 5.66 10.70
CA ASN A 328 28.87 6.22 12.06
C ASN A 328 29.04 5.15 13.15
N SER A 329 28.57 3.94 12.90
CA SER A 329 28.76 2.78 13.77
C SER A 329 29.93 1.99 13.19
N GLY A 330 30.96 1.66 13.97
CA GLY A 330 31.93 0.66 13.54
C GLY A 330 31.25 -0.66 13.12
N PRO A 331 31.97 -1.61 12.50
CA PRO A 331 31.39 -2.82 11.92
C PRO A 331 30.83 -3.75 13.00
N GLN A 332 29.62 -3.47 13.51
CA GLN A 332 28.76 -4.34 14.32
C GLN A 332 27.52 -3.55 14.74
N ALA A 333 26.54 -3.43 13.84
CA ALA A 333 25.18 -3.60 14.30
C ALA A 333 24.99 -5.11 14.43
N ALA A 334 24.87 -5.62 15.66
CA ALA A 334 24.54 -7.02 15.87
C ALA A 334 23.19 -7.29 15.19
N THR A 335 23.21 -7.94 14.03
CA THR A 335 22.03 -8.47 13.36
C THR A 335 21.50 -9.63 14.19
N MET A 336 20.72 -9.31 15.23
CA MET A 336 20.10 -10.28 16.13
C MET A 336 18.70 -10.74 15.68
N GLY A 337 18.21 -10.22 14.54
CA GLY A 337 16.90 -10.55 13.99
C GLY A 337 16.95 -10.87 12.49
N GLN A 338 15.89 -11.51 12.00
CA GLN A 338 15.69 -11.74 10.57
C GLN A 338 15.41 -10.39 9.90
N SER A 339 16.40 -9.88 9.17
CA SER A 339 16.28 -8.64 8.39
C SER A 339 16.02 -8.97 6.93
N VAL A 340 14.92 -8.43 6.38
CA VAL A 340 14.50 -8.69 4.99
C VAL A 340 14.08 -7.38 4.34
N ALA A 341 14.54 -7.13 3.12
CA ALA A 341 14.00 -6.09 2.25
C ALA A 341 13.43 -6.77 1.00
N GLY A 342 12.13 -6.63 0.79
CA GLY A 342 11.43 -7.23 -0.35
C GLY A 342 10.81 -6.15 -1.24
N THR A 343 11.55 -5.64 -2.22
CA THR A 343 10.94 -4.88 -3.32
C THR A 343 10.28 -5.88 -4.26
N GLY A 344 8.95 -5.96 -4.27
CA GLY A 344 8.24 -6.87 -5.17
C GLY A 344 7.64 -8.14 -4.55
N PHE A 345 7.58 -8.28 -3.22
CA PHE A 345 6.91 -9.42 -2.57
C PHE A 345 6.04 -9.02 -1.37
N GLU A 346 4.89 -9.68 -1.22
CA GLU A 346 4.28 -9.87 0.09
C GLU A 346 5.09 -10.92 0.86
N SER A 347 5.69 -10.55 1.98
CA SER A 347 6.21 -11.56 2.92
C SER A 347 5.04 -12.13 3.72
N ARG A 348 4.62 -13.36 3.40
CA ARG A 348 3.88 -14.20 4.35
C ARG A 348 4.92 -14.98 5.13
N PHE A 349 5.11 -14.63 6.40
CA PHE A 349 5.93 -15.36 7.36
C PHE A 349 5.16 -16.55 7.93
#